data_AF-A0A645F3B6-F1
#
_entry.id   AF-A0A645F3B6-F1
#
_cell.length_a   1.000
_cell.length_b   1.000
_cell.length_c   1.000
_cell.angle_alpha   90.00
_cell.angle_beta   90.00
_cell.angle_gamma   90.00
#
_symmetry.space_group_name_H-M   'P 1'
#
loop_
_entity.id
_entity.type
_entity.pdbx_description
1 polymer ?
#
loop_
_entity_poly.entity_id
_entity_poly.type
_entity_poly.pdbx_seq_one_letter_code
_entity_poly.pdbx_strand_id
1 'polypeptide(L)'
;MAQSGVTLHGDEMALATLKAGPANVVAVKAEEYDDEFLSLDLNVKIVTSLDDAIAHIREHGTQHSDAILTRTLRNADRFVNEVDSSAVYVNASTRFTDGGQFGLGAEVAVSTQKLHARGPMGLEALTTYKWVGFGDDTIRA
;
A
#
# COMPACT_ATOMS: atom_id res chain seq x y z
N MET A 1 8.64 -0.06 -19.58
CA MET A 1 7.21 -0.16 -19.96
C MET A 1 7.04 -0.77 -21.34
N ALA A 2 7.40 -0.09 -22.43
CA ALA A 2 7.27 -0.63 -23.80
C ALA A 2 7.90 -2.03 -24.01
N GLN A 3 9.18 -2.19 -23.66
CA GLN A 3 9.88 -3.48 -23.75
C GLN A 3 9.29 -4.58 -22.84
N SER A 4 8.61 -4.16 -21.77
CA SER A 4 7.98 -5.05 -20.79
C SER A 4 6.52 -5.36 -21.14
N GLY A 5 5.98 -4.81 -22.24
CA GLY A 5 4.59 -5.00 -22.64
C GLY A 5 3.55 -4.31 -21.74
N VAL A 6 3.96 -3.30 -20.96
CA VAL A 6 3.05 -2.60 -20.03
C VAL A 6 2.26 -1.51 -20.75
N THR A 7 0.92 -1.55 -20.63
CA THR A 7 0.02 -0.49 -21.08
C THR A 7 -0.13 0.56 -19.98
N LEU A 8 0.04 1.83 -20.35
CA LEU A 8 -0.13 2.96 -19.44
C LEU A 8 -1.51 3.60 -19.63
N HIS A 9 -2.25 3.74 -18.55
CA HIS A 9 -3.54 4.42 -18.53
C HIS A 9 -3.35 5.79 -17.89
N GLY A 10 -3.29 6.84 -18.71
CA GLY A 10 -2.93 8.18 -18.26
C GLY A 10 -4.12 9.13 -18.17
N ASP A 11 -4.12 10.03 -17.18
CA ASP A 11 -4.99 11.20 -17.21
C ASP A 11 -4.56 12.19 -18.31
N GLU A 12 -5.32 13.26 -18.54
CA GLU A 12 -5.07 14.18 -19.66
C GLU A 12 -3.64 14.74 -19.65
N MET A 13 -3.12 15.11 -18.46
CA MET A 13 -1.76 15.62 -18.29
C MET A 13 -0.71 14.53 -18.54
N ALA A 14 -0.91 13.34 -17.99
CA ALA A 14 0.00 12.20 -18.20
C ALA A 14 0.01 11.79 -19.67
N LEU A 15 -1.15 11.72 -20.31
CA LEU A 15 -1.32 11.33 -21.71
C LEU A 15 -0.58 12.28 -22.66
N ALA A 16 -0.65 13.58 -22.42
CA ALA A 16 0.07 14.58 -23.19
C ALA A 16 1.60 14.38 -23.14
N THR A 17 2.13 13.91 -22.01
CA THR A 17 3.56 13.70 -21.80
C THR A 17 4.01 12.31 -22.31
N LEU A 18 3.25 11.27 -22.00
CA LEU A 18 3.63 9.87 -22.22
C LEU A 18 3.47 9.43 -23.68
N LYS A 19 2.55 10.02 -24.44
CA LYS A 19 2.32 9.72 -25.86
C LYS A 19 3.54 9.98 -26.75
N ALA A 20 4.46 10.84 -26.32
CA ALA A 20 5.71 11.09 -27.02
C ALA A 20 6.71 9.92 -26.88
N GLY A 21 6.48 9.01 -25.93
CA GLY A 21 7.34 7.86 -25.66
C GLY A 21 6.95 6.60 -26.46
N PRO A 22 7.77 5.54 -26.39
CA PRO A 22 7.55 4.30 -27.13
C PRO A 22 6.52 3.34 -26.50
N ALA A 23 5.91 3.69 -25.35
CA ALA A 23 4.97 2.83 -24.65
C ALA A 23 3.56 2.92 -25.25
N ASN A 24 2.77 1.87 -25.09
CA ASN A 24 1.33 1.95 -25.36
C ASN A 24 0.67 2.79 -24.26
N VAL A 25 -0.04 3.85 -24.65
CA VAL A 25 -0.68 4.78 -23.72
C VAL A 25 -2.12 5.04 -24.15
N VAL A 26 -3.05 4.79 -23.23
CA VAL A 26 -4.48 5.04 -23.40
C VAL A 26 -4.97 6.01 -22.32
N ALA A 27 -6.16 6.58 -22.52
CA ALA A 27 -6.77 7.43 -21.50
C ALA A 27 -7.32 6.55 -20.38
N VAL A 28 -7.04 6.93 -19.13
CA VAL A 28 -7.62 6.29 -17.94
C VAL A 28 -9.08 6.70 -17.77
N LYS A 29 -9.94 5.77 -17.35
CA LYS A 29 -11.31 6.04 -16.90
C LYS A 29 -11.32 6.29 -15.41
N ALA A 30 -12.29 7.06 -14.92
CA ALA A 30 -12.34 7.41 -13.49
C ALA A 30 -12.44 6.17 -12.60
N GLU A 31 -13.26 5.19 -12.99
CA GLU A 31 -13.45 3.93 -12.29
C GLU A 31 -12.17 3.06 -12.25
N GLU A 32 -11.28 3.19 -13.23
CA GLU A 32 -10.06 2.38 -13.29
C GLU A 32 -9.08 2.74 -12.16
N TYR A 33 -9.21 3.89 -11.52
CA TYR A 33 -8.39 4.23 -10.34
C TYR A 33 -8.68 3.33 -9.14
N ASP A 34 -9.88 2.78 -9.06
CA ASP A 34 -10.32 1.88 -7.98
C ASP A 34 -10.16 0.39 -8.36
N ASP A 35 -9.77 0.09 -9.60
CA ASP A 35 -9.64 -1.27 -10.11
C ASP A 35 -8.21 -1.84 -9.90
N GLU A 36 -8.13 -3.08 -9.40
CA GLU A 36 -6.89 -3.85 -9.36
C GLU A 36 -6.76 -4.73 -10.62
N PHE A 37 -5.84 -4.37 -11.52
CA PHE A 37 -5.73 -5.01 -12.84
C PHE A 37 -5.23 -6.47 -12.81
N LEU A 38 -4.28 -6.79 -11.93
CA LEU A 38 -3.56 -8.08 -11.91
C LEU A 38 -2.97 -8.48 -13.29
N SER A 39 -2.60 -7.49 -14.11
CA SER A 39 -2.04 -7.63 -15.45
C SER A 39 -0.90 -6.63 -15.69
N LEU A 40 -0.39 -6.56 -16.93
CA LEU A 40 0.62 -5.58 -17.33
C LEU A 40 -0.03 -4.24 -17.72
N ASP A 41 -0.82 -3.69 -16.79
CA ASP A 41 -1.54 -2.43 -16.92
C ASP A 41 -1.19 -1.54 -15.73
N LEU A 42 -0.98 -0.24 -15.98
CA LEU A 42 -0.59 0.71 -14.96
C LEU A 42 -1.26 2.07 -15.16
N ASN A 43 -2.04 2.50 -14.19
CA ASN A 43 -2.54 3.87 -14.12
C ASN A 43 -1.39 4.84 -13.82
N VAL A 44 -1.36 5.98 -14.53
CA VAL A 44 -0.38 7.05 -14.32
C VAL A 44 -1.13 8.37 -14.18
N LYS A 45 -1.01 8.97 -13.00
CA LYS A 45 -1.57 10.28 -12.68
C LYS A 45 -0.45 11.26 -12.35
N ILE A 46 -0.49 12.45 -12.95
CA ILE A 46 0.39 13.55 -12.53
C ILE A 46 -0.30 14.34 -11.42
N VAL A 47 0.39 14.50 -10.29
CA VAL A 47 -0.07 15.26 -9.13
C VAL A 47 0.82 16.46 -8.88
N THR A 48 0.30 17.54 -8.30
CA THR A 48 1.05 18.80 -8.16
C THR A 48 1.84 18.88 -6.85
N SER A 49 1.46 18.08 -5.87
CA SER A 49 2.04 18.11 -4.53
C SER A 49 2.03 16.73 -3.85
N LEU A 50 2.73 16.64 -2.71
CA LEU A 50 2.64 15.47 -1.82
C LEU A 50 1.23 15.31 -1.24
N ASP A 51 0.55 16.42 -0.96
CA ASP A 51 -0.79 16.40 -0.37
C ASP A 51 -1.81 15.79 -1.36
N ASP A 52 -1.69 16.14 -2.65
CA ASP A 52 -2.50 15.54 -3.73
C ASP A 52 -2.23 14.03 -3.85
N ALA A 53 -0.97 13.62 -3.72
CA ALA A 53 -0.59 12.20 -3.79
C ALA A 53 -1.22 11.40 -2.64
N ILE A 54 -1.13 11.93 -1.41
CA ILE A 54 -1.72 11.31 -0.21
C ILE A 54 -3.25 11.29 -0.32
N ALA A 55 -3.86 12.36 -0.81
CA ALA A 55 -5.30 12.43 -1.03
C ALA A 55 -5.76 11.37 -2.04
N HIS A 56 -5.03 11.21 -3.16
CA HIS A 56 -5.34 10.21 -4.16
C HIS A 56 -5.23 8.77 -3.62
N ILE A 57 -4.16 8.47 -2.86
CA ILE A 57 -4.00 7.16 -2.19
C ILE A 57 -5.14 6.93 -1.19
N ARG A 58 -5.55 7.96 -0.45
CA ARG A 58 -6.66 7.85 0.51
C ARG A 58 -8.00 7.59 -0.15
N GLU A 59 -8.23 8.18 -1.33
CA GLU A 59 -9.49 8.06 -2.06
C GLU A 59 -9.62 6.69 -2.74
N HIS A 60 -8.56 6.23 -3.41
CA HIS A 60 -8.62 5.04 -4.29
C HIS A 60 -7.89 3.81 -3.75
N GLY A 61 -7.02 3.99 -2.75
CA GLY A 61 -6.21 2.89 -2.20
C GLY A 61 -7.02 1.92 -1.34
N THR A 62 -6.67 0.64 -1.42
CA THR A 62 -7.28 -0.43 -0.61
C THR A 62 -6.62 -0.61 0.77
N GLN A 63 -5.74 0.34 1.16
CA GLN A 63 -4.98 0.32 2.41
C GLN A 63 -4.05 -0.90 2.55
N HIS A 64 -3.61 -1.48 1.42
CA HIS A 64 -2.71 -2.63 1.41
C HIS A 64 -1.24 -2.19 1.53
N SER A 65 -0.65 -1.70 0.45
CA SER A 65 0.78 -1.33 0.40
C SER A 65 1.00 -0.10 -0.46
N ASP A 66 1.62 0.92 0.12
CA ASP A 66 1.90 2.17 -0.57
C ASP A 66 3.35 2.60 -0.38
N ALA A 67 3.91 3.28 -1.37
CA ALA A 67 5.32 3.63 -1.37
C ALA A 67 5.57 5.03 -1.92
N ILE A 68 6.58 5.70 -1.36
CA ILE A 68 7.13 6.95 -1.89
C ILE A 68 8.58 6.77 -2.31
N LEU A 69 8.93 7.30 -3.49
CA LEU A 69 10.31 7.48 -3.91
C LEU A 69 10.71 8.95 -3.71
N THR A 70 11.59 9.22 -2.74
CA THR A 70 11.99 10.60 -2.37
C THR A 70 13.39 10.65 -1.81
N ARG A 71 14.09 11.77 -2.05
CA ARG A 71 15.37 12.12 -1.41
C ARG A 71 15.21 13.18 -0.31
N THR A 72 13.99 13.61 -0.05
CA THR A 72 13.67 14.62 0.96
C THR A 72 13.15 13.94 2.21
N LEU A 73 13.91 14.00 3.30
CA LEU A 73 13.56 13.37 4.58
C LEU A 73 12.19 13.84 5.09
N ARG A 74 11.92 15.15 5.03
CA ARG A 74 10.61 15.72 5.40
C ARG A 74 9.44 15.07 4.64
N ASN A 75 9.59 14.77 3.36
CA ASN A 75 8.52 14.15 2.58
C ASN A 75 8.36 12.67 2.90
N ALA A 76 9.46 11.97 3.19
CA ALA A 76 9.43 10.58 3.66
C ALA A 76 8.67 10.48 4.99
N ASP A 77 9.05 11.32 5.97
CA ASP A 77 8.41 11.32 7.30
C ASP A 77 6.92 11.66 7.20
N ARG A 78 6.55 12.65 6.38
CA ARG A 78 5.13 12.98 6.16
C ARG A 78 4.36 11.83 5.54
N PHE A 79 4.89 11.21 4.48
CA PHE A 79 4.21 10.11 3.81
C PHE A 79 3.98 8.91 4.75
N VAL A 80 4.99 8.54 5.54
CA VAL A 80 4.89 7.45 6.53
C VAL A 80 3.84 7.73 7.60
N ASN A 81 3.68 8.99 8.03
CA ASN A 81 2.72 9.36 9.07
C ASN A 81 1.29 9.57 8.55
N GLU A 82 1.12 9.96 7.29
CA GLU A 82 -0.17 10.41 6.74
C GLU A 82 -0.89 9.37 5.87
N VAL A 83 -0.15 8.37 5.34
CA VAL A 83 -0.70 7.25 4.56
C VAL A 83 -1.07 6.10 5.49
N ASP A 84 -2.35 5.69 5.45
CA ASP A 84 -2.93 4.71 6.37
C ASP A 84 -3.10 3.34 5.70
N SER A 85 -1.97 2.73 5.32
CA SER A 85 -1.93 1.40 4.69
C SER A 85 -1.27 0.37 5.60
N SER A 86 -1.49 -0.92 5.32
CA SER A 86 -0.94 -2.01 6.13
C SER A 86 0.60 -2.04 6.13
N ALA A 87 1.21 -1.62 5.02
CA ALA A 87 2.64 -1.39 4.89
C ALA A 87 2.89 -0.10 4.11
N VAL A 88 3.77 0.77 4.63
CA VAL A 88 4.17 2.02 3.98
C VAL A 88 5.69 2.01 3.78
N TYR A 89 6.13 2.28 2.55
CA TYR A 89 7.53 2.17 2.15
C TYR A 89 8.11 3.52 1.74
N VAL A 90 9.40 3.70 2.06
CA VAL A 90 10.23 4.80 1.55
C VAL A 90 11.36 4.19 0.74
N ASN A 91 11.45 4.52 -0.54
CA ASN A 91 12.50 4.06 -1.46
C ASN A 91 12.63 2.51 -1.53
N ALA A 92 11.53 1.80 -1.38
CA ALA A 92 11.45 0.34 -1.49
C ALA A 92 10.22 -0.08 -2.28
N SER A 93 10.28 -1.28 -2.86
CA SER A 93 9.18 -1.85 -3.64
C SER A 93 8.02 -2.30 -2.75
N THR A 94 6.78 -2.09 -3.20
CA THR A 94 5.58 -2.62 -2.53
C THR A 94 5.52 -4.15 -2.53
N ARG A 95 6.29 -4.81 -3.42
CA ARG A 95 6.42 -6.29 -3.46
C ARG A 95 7.01 -6.89 -2.18
N PHE A 96 7.60 -6.07 -1.30
CA PHE A 96 8.11 -6.54 -0.02
C PHE A 96 7.02 -6.79 1.04
N THR A 97 5.74 -6.51 0.76
CA THR A 97 4.64 -6.86 1.66
C THR A 97 4.36 -8.35 1.59
N ASP A 98 5.17 -9.11 2.33
CA ASP A 98 5.18 -10.56 2.37
C ASP A 98 5.81 -10.99 3.71
N GLY A 99 5.21 -11.97 4.39
CA GLY A 99 5.65 -12.42 5.71
C GLY A 99 7.05 -13.03 5.72
N GLY A 100 7.47 -13.68 4.62
CA GLY A 100 8.84 -14.15 4.47
C GLY A 100 9.84 -13.00 4.39
N GLN A 101 9.52 -11.97 3.60
CA GLN A 101 10.34 -10.75 3.50
C GLN A 101 10.37 -9.94 4.80
N PHE A 102 9.30 -9.99 5.60
CA PHE A 102 9.20 -9.32 6.90
C PHE A 102 9.82 -10.12 8.05
N GLY A 103 10.37 -11.32 7.78
CA GLY A 103 11.00 -12.15 8.80
C GLY A 103 10.02 -12.89 9.71
N LEU A 104 8.74 -12.99 9.33
CA LEU A 104 7.72 -13.77 10.05
C LEU A 104 7.85 -15.29 9.79
N GLY A 105 8.67 -15.68 8.82
CA GLY A 105 8.90 -17.06 8.40
C GLY A 105 7.79 -17.64 7.53
N ALA A 106 6.53 -17.38 7.89
CA ALA A 106 5.36 -17.75 7.11
C ALA A 106 4.27 -16.68 7.22
N GLU A 107 3.33 -16.67 6.27
CA GLU A 107 2.10 -15.89 6.32
C GLU A 107 0.89 -16.74 5.94
N VAL A 108 -0.26 -16.43 6.53
CA VAL A 108 -1.55 -16.99 6.11
C VAL A 108 -2.25 -16.11 5.09
N ALA A 109 -2.18 -14.80 5.30
CA ALA A 109 -2.79 -13.78 4.47
C ALA A 109 -2.15 -12.42 4.77
N VAL A 110 -2.47 -11.41 3.96
CA VAL A 110 -2.19 -10.00 4.26
C VAL A 110 -3.49 -9.31 4.62
N SER A 111 -3.59 -8.81 5.86
CA SER A 111 -4.79 -8.12 6.34
C SER A 111 -4.69 -6.61 6.13
N THR A 112 -5.70 -6.03 5.48
CA THR A 112 -5.86 -4.56 5.41
C THR A 112 -6.73 -4.00 6.55
N GLN A 113 -7.30 -4.87 7.39
CA GLN A 113 -8.15 -4.45 8.51
C GLN A 113 -7.35 -3.82 9.64
N LYS A 114 -7.97 -2.88 10.37
CA LYS A 114 -7.32 -2.15 11.48
C LYS A 114 -7.33 -2.89 12.81
N LEU A 115 -8.23 -3.85 12.99
CA LEU A 115 -8.39 -4.58 14.26
C LEU A 115 -7.72 -5.95 14.18
N HIS A 116 -7.27 -6.46 15.33
CA HIS A 116 -6.58 -7.74 15.51
C HIS A 116 -5.19 -7.82 14.90
N ALA A 117 -5.08 -7.95 13.58
CA ALA A 117 -3.81 -8.07 12.85
C ALA A 117 -3.89 -7.30 11.54
N ARG A 118 -2.81 -6.59 11.18
CA ARG A 118 -2.71 -5.74 9.99
C ARG A 118 -1.36 -5.96 9.32
N GLY A 119 -1.36 -6.06 7.99
CA GLY A 119 -0.22 -6.49 7.18
C GLY A 119 -0.11 -8.01 7.09
N PRO A 120 1.07 -8.54 6.70
CA PRO A 120 1.33 -9.98 6.67
C PRO A 120 1.05 -10.66 8.01
N MET A 121 0.18 -11.67 8.00
CA MET A 121 -0.28 -12.37 9.20
C MET A 121 0.54 -13.63 9.47
N GLY A 122 1.52 -13.52 10.38
CA GLY A 122 2.29 -14.64 10.90
C GLY A 122 1.59 -15.42 12.02
N LEU A 123 2.32 -16.30 12.71
CA LEU A 123 1.77 -17.19 13.74
C LEU A 123 1.04 -16.46 14.87
N GLU A 124 1.57 -15.33 15.35
CA GLU A 124 0.96 -14.55 16.44
C GLU A 124 -0.45 -14.06 16.08
N ALA A 125 -0.70 -13.74 14.82
CA ALA A 125 -2.00 -13.30 14.32
C ALA A 125 -3.07 -14.40 14.35
N LEU A 126 -2.71 -15.65 14.62
CA LEU A 126 -3.63 -16.77 14.79
C LEU A 126 -3.85 -17.15 16.27
N THR A 127 -3.34 -16.33 17.18
CA THR A 127 -3.49 -16.52 18.63
C THR A 127 -4.46 -15.51 19.23
N THR A 128 -4.91 -15.79 20.44
CA THR A 128 -5.59 -14.82 21.29
C THR A 128 -4.99 -14.89 22.68
N TYR A 129 -5.23 -13.89 23.51
CA TYR A 129 -4.73 -13.84 24.88
C TYR A 129 -5.85 -14.11 25.89
N LYS A 130 -5.46 -14.49 27.09
CA LYS A 130 -6.37 -14.58 28.25
C LYS A 130 -5.67 -14.07 29.49
N TRP A 131 -6.45 -13.59 30.44
CA TRP A 131 -5.95 -13.26 31.77
C TRP A 131 -5.90 -14.51 32.64
N VAL A 132 -4.79 -14.69 33.35
CA VAL A 132 -4.62 -15.78 34.32
C VAL A 132 -4.33 -15.13 35.67
N GLY A 133 -5.23 -15.34 36.63
CA GLY A 133 -5.08 -14.86 38.00
C GLY A 133 -4.86 -16.03 38.95
N PHE A 134 -3.82 -15.96 39.76
CA PHE A 134 -3.60 -16.86 40.90
C PHE A 134 -4.02 -16.12 42.16
N GLY A 135 -4.99 -16.66 42.89
CA GLY A 135 -5.47 -16.10 44.14
C GLY A 135 -5.15 -17.02 45.33
N ASP A 136 -5.24 -16.45 46.52
CA ASP A 136 -5.22 -17.16 47.81
C ASP A 136 -6.46 -16.71 48.58
N ASP A 137 -7.61 -17.32 48.25
CA ASP A 137 -8.94 -16.96 48.76
C ASP A 137 -9.25 -15.45 48.74
N THR A 138 -8.70 -14.75 47.75
CA THR A 138 -8.74 -13.29 47.66
C THR A 138 -10.14 -12.81 47.30
N ILE A 139 -10.71 -11.97 48.16
CA ILE A 139 -12.03 -11.36 47.92
C ILE A 139 -11.91 -10.03 47.16
N ARG A 140 -12.98 -9.67 46.43
CA ARG A 140 -13.19 -8.31 45.90
C ARG A 140 -14.09 -7.54 46.88
N ALA A 141 -13.61 -6.41 47.39
CA ALA A 141 -14.38 -5.50 48.25
C ALA A 141 -15.45 -4.72 47.47
#